data_AF-A0A7W4YCP6-F1
#
_entry.id   AF-A0A7W4YCP6-F1
#
_cell.length_a   1.000
_cell.length_b   1.000
_cell.length_c   1.000
_cell.angle_alpha   90.00
_cell.angle_beta   90.00
_cell.angle_gamma   90.00
#
_symmetry.space_group_name_H-M   'P 1'
#
loop_
_entity.id
_entity.type
_entity.pdbx_description
1 polymer ?
#
loop_
_entity_poly.entity_id
_entity_poly.type
_entity_poly.pdbx_seq_one_letter_code
_entity_poly.pdbx_strand_id
1 'polypeptide(L)'
;MRTAGPRARVSFGQLQLANGAVEDRLLVSLLAGGDGMRLEGDEDLASSFVAWVTGRPGFPVDGSSVLIDWAGELLPLRPGMAANELRAAFVG
;
A
#
# COMPACT_ATOMS: atom_id res chain seq x y z
N MET A 1 2.36 5.89 19.17
CA MET A 1 2.26 6.60 17.88
C MET A 1 3.55 7.37 17.66
N ARG A 2 4.25 7.14 16.54
CA ARG A 2 5.45 7.92 16.15
C ARG A 2 5.13 8.67 14.85
N THR A 3 5.48 9.94 14.76
CA THR A 3 5.32 10.74 13.54
C THR A 3 6.52 10.49 12.64
N ALA A 4 6.28 10.00 11.41
CA ALA A 4 7.32 9.84 10.39
C ALA A 4 7.50 11.13 9.53
N GLY A 5 6.71 12.17 9.82
CA GLY A 5 6.71 13.48 9.18
C GLY A 5 5.33 14.16 9.33
N PRO A 6 5.13 15.38 8.81
CA PRO A 6 3.85 16.08 8.89
C PRO A 6 2.70 15.40 8.12
N ARG A 7 3.03 14.45 7.22
CA ARG A 7 2.09 13.74 6.34
C ARG A 7 1.98 12.24 6.60
N ALA A 8 2.72 11.71 7.59
CA ALA A 8 2.79 10.28 7.85
C ALA A 8 2.72 9.97 9.35
N ARG A 9 1.78 9.11 9.74
CA ARG A 9 1.63 8.61 11.12
C ARG A 9 1.81 7.11 11.14
N VAL A 10 2.58 6.61 12.11
CA VAL A 10 2.78 5.17 12.30
C VAL A 10 2.28 4.74 13.67
N SER A 11 1.50 3.68 13.69
CA SER A 11 1.00 3.01 14.90
C SER A 11 0.98 1.50 14.62
N PHE A 12 1.49 0.67 15.53
CA PHE A 12 1.50 -0.81 15.49
C PHE A 12 0.97 -1.47 14.20
N GLY A 13 1.85 -1.69 13.21
CA GLY A 13 1.51 -2.37 11.95
C GLY A 13 0.75 -1.52 10.93
N GLN A 14 0.46 -0.26 11.25
CA GLN A 14 -0.28 0.66 10.41
C GLN A 14 0.51 1.93 10.08
N LEU A 15 0.45 2.33 8.81
CA LEU A 15 0.95 3.59 8.30
C LEU A 15 -0.23 4.37 7.72
N GLN A 16 -0.44 5.59 8.19
CA GLN A 16 -1.41 6.51 7.62
C GLN A 16 -0.68 7.60 6.85
N LEU A 17 -1.00 7.77 5.57
CA LEU A 17 -0.52 8.84 4.70
C LEU A 17 -1.65 9.85 4.46
N ALA A 18 -1.31 11.13 4.38
CA ALA A 18 -2.25 12.20 4.05
C ALA A 18 -1.70 13.12 2.95
N ASN A 19 -2.53 13.46 1.96
CA ASN A 19 -2.17 14.38 0.87
C ASN A 19 -2.93 15.72 0.92
N GLY A 20 -2.90 16.39 2.07
CA GLY A 20 -3.44 17.74 2.21
C GLY A 20 -4.89 17.78 2.69
N ALA A 21 -5.83 17.15 1.98
CA ALA A 21 -7.22 17.06 2.45
C ALA A 21 -7.40 15.96 3.52
N VAL A 22 -8.44 16.09 4.35
CA VAL A 22 -8.79 15.08 5.36
C VAL A 22 -9.26 13.77 4.72
N GLU A 23 -9.84 13.84 3.52
CA GLU A 23 -10.35 12.71 2.75
C GLU A 23 -9.25 11.99 1.97
N ASP A 24 -8.13 12.68 1.67
CA ASP A 24 -6.96 12.11 0.98
C ASP A 24 -6.08 11.32 1.94
N ARG A 25 -6.65 10.29 2.56
CA ARG A 25 -5.96 9.43 3.50
C ARG A 25 -5.84 8.03 2.95
N LEU A 26 -4.63 7.49 3.04
CA LEU A 26 -4.36 6.08 2.83
C LEU A 26 -3.94 5.47 4.16
N LEU A 27 -4.68 4.47 4.62
CA LEU A 27 -4.29 3.60 5.70
C LEU A 27 -3.70 2.33 5.10
N VAL A 28 -2.47 2.04 5.49
CA VAL A 28 -1.70 0.86 5.11
C VAL A 28 -1.60 -0.01 6.34
N SER A 29 -2.12 -1.24 6.29
CA SER A 29 -1.95 -2.23 7.35
C SER A 29 -1.03 -3.35 6.87
N LEU A 30 0.05 -3.60 7.60
CA LEU A 30 0.94 -4.73 7.37
C LEU A 30 0.39 -5.96 8.09
N LEU A 31 0.34 -7.06 7.36
CA LEU A 31 -0.21 -8.35 7.79
C LEU A 31 0.90 -9.40 7.77
N ALA A 32 0.73 -10.47 8.56
CA ALA A 32 1.61 -11.64 8.57
C ALA A 32 3.12 -11.33 8.64
N GLY A 33 3.53 -10.34 9.44
CA GLY A 33 4.96 -9.99 9.59
C GLY A 33 5.54 -9.08 8.50
N GLY A 34 4.71 -8.59 7.57
CA GLY A 34 5.13 -7.68 6.50
C GLY A 34 4.92 -8.24 5.08
N ASP A 35 4.61 -9.53 4.97
CA ASP A 35 4.42 -10.23 3.69
C ASP A 35 3.05 -9.92 3.06
N GLY A 36 2.06 -9.54 3.87
CA GLY A 36 0.78 -9.05 3.41
C GLY A 36 0.62 -7.56 3.66
N MET A 37 -0.09 -6.88 2.76
CA MET A 37 -0.48 -5.49 2.93
C MET A 37 -1.95 -5.30 2.64
N ARG A 38 -2.65 -4.51 3.44
CA ARG A 38 -4.00 -4.03 3.15
C ARG A 38 -4.00 -2.53 3.03
N LEU A 39 -4.70 -2.01 2.03
CA LEU A 39 -4.80 -0.58 1.73
C LEU A 39 -6.24 -0.12 1.81
N GLU A 40 -6.46 0.97 2.52
CA GLU A 40 -7.78 1.55 2.76
C GLU A 40 -7.72 3.05 2.54
N GLY A 41 -8.46 3.58 1.57
CA GLY A 41 -8.47 5.00 1.26
C GLY A 41 -8.60 5.30 -0.21
N ASP A 42 -8.07 6.46 -0.61
CA ASP A 42 -8.04 6.91 -2.00
C ASP A 42 -7.25 5.95 -2.91
N GLU A 43 -7.86 5.53 -4.02
CA GLU A 43 -7.32 4.53 -4.95
C GLU A 43 -6.08 5.03 -5.70
N ASP A 44 -6.00 6.33 -5.98
CA ASP A 44 -4.87 6.93 -6.67
C ASP A 44 -3.64 6.99 -5.76
N LEU A 45 -3.85 7.34 -4.49
CA LEU A 45 -2.84 7.25 -3.46
C LEU A 45 -2.43 5.80 -3.19
N ALA A 46 -3.37 4.86 -3.15
CA ALA A 46 -3.08 3.43 -2.97
C ALA A 46 -2.21 2.90 -4.11
N SER A 47 -2.60 3.16 -5.36
CA SER A 47 -1.88 2.74 -6.56
C SER A 47 -0.48 3.35 -6.61
N SER A 48 -0.36 4.64 -6.30
CA SER A 48 0.92 5.34 -6.25
C SER A 48 1.83 4.80 -5.14
N PHE A 49 1.25 4.46 -3.98
CA PHE A 49 1.99 3.89 -2.86
C PHE A 49 2.54 2.50 -3.19
N VAL A 50 1.72 1.60 -3.75
CA VAL A 50 2.20 0.26 -4.13
C VAL A 50 3.25 0.32 -5.24
N ALA A 51 3.07 1.19 -6.23
CA ALA A 51 4.10 1.41 -7.25
C ALA A 51 5.42 1.89 -6.65
N TRP A 52 5.36 2.80 -5.67
CA TRP A 52 6.54 3.26 -4.96
C TRP A 52 7.21 2.15 -4.12
N VAL A 53 6.43 1.33 -3.40
CA VAL A 53 6.96 0.22 -2.58
C VAL A 53 7.62 -0.83 -3.47
N THR A 54 6.92 -1.29 -4.51
CA THR A 54 7.41 -2.33 -5.44
C THR A 54 8.60 -1.86 -6.27
N GLY A 55 8.80 -0.54 -6.42
CA GLY A 55 9.96 0.06 -7.08
C GLY A 55 11.19 0.23 -6.18
N ARG A 56 11.12 -0.09 -4.87
CA ARG A 56 12.27 0.04 -3.96
C ARG A 56 13.31 -1.06 -4.22
N PRO A 57 14.63 -0.75 -4.16
CA PRO A 57 15.66 -1.78 -4.11
C PRO A 57 15.42 -2.74 -2.95
N GLY A 58 15.53 -4.05 -3.20
CA GLY A 58 15.30 -5.10 -2.21
C GLY A 58 13.84 -5.52 -2.03
N PHE A 59 12.91 -5.02 -2.87
CA PHE A 59 11.56 -5.59 -2.91
C PHE A 59 11.61 -7.08 -3.30
N PRO A 60 10.89 -7.98 -2.61
CA PRO A 60 10.94 -9.42 -2.87
C PRO A 60 10.54 -9.77 -4.31
N VAL A 61 11.23 -10.76 -4.88
CA VAL A 61 10.99 -11.24 -6.26
C VAL A 61 10.37 -12.64 -6.29
N ASP A 62 10.23 -13.27 -5.12
CA ASP A 62 9.76 -14.64 -4.92
C ASP A 62 8.22 -14.76 -4.85
N GLY A 63 7.50 -13.64 -4.99
CA GLY A 63 6.04 -13.59 -4.90
C GLY A 63 5.49 -13.72 -3.49
N SER A 64 6.34 -13.58 -2.46
CA SER A 64 5.92 -13.61 -1.05
C SER A 64 5.09 -12.40 -0.64
N SER A 65 5.16 -11.29 -1.39
CA SER A 65 4.44 -10.05 -1.10
C SER A 65 3.09 -10.00 -1.79
N VAL A 66 2.02 -9.82 -1.02
CA VAL A 66 0.64 -9.73 -1.52
C VAL A 66 -0.06 -8.48 -1.03
N LEU A 67 -0.90 -7.91 -1.89
CA LEU A 67 -1.89 -6.93 -1.52
C LEU A 67 -3.22 -7.64 -1.27
N ILE A 68 -3.85 -7.36 -0.14
CA ILE A 68 -5.16 -7.88 0.25
C ILE A 68 -6.16 -6.74 0.10
N ASP A 69 -7.15 -6.95 -0.75
CA ASP A 69 -8.22 -5.97 -0.97
C ASP A 69 -9.28 -6.06 0.14
N TRP A 70 -10.39 -5.31 -0.02
CA TRP A 70 -11.50 -5.35 0.92
C TRP A 70 -12.36 -6.61 0.81
N ALA A 71 -12.43 -7.24 -0.37
CA ALA A 71 -13.12 -8.51 -0.57
C ALA A 71 -12.32 -9.72 -0.04
N GLY A 72 -11.06 -9.52 0.38
CA GLY A 72 -10.16 -10.56 0.85
C GLY A 72 -9.43 -11.28 -0.28
N GLU A 73 -9.51 -10.75 -1.51
CA GLU A 73 -8.75 -11.21 -2.64
C GLU A 73 -7.27 -10.84 -2.48
N LEU A 74 -6.42 -11.80 -2.88
CA LEU A 74 -4.98 -11.65 -2.86
C LEU A 74 -4.50 -11.24 -4.24
N LEU A 75 -3.92 -10.05 -4.34
CA LEU A 75 -3.22 -9.57 -5.52
C LEU A 75 -1.71 -9.75 -5.29
N PRO A 76 -1.05 -10.71 -5.99
CA PRO A 76 0.39 -10.88 -5.90
C PRO A 76 1.10 -9.63 -6.41
N LEU A 77 2.05 -9.13 -5.63
CA LEU A 77 2.87 -8.00 -6.01
C LEU A 77 4.16 -8.48 -6.67
N ARG A 78 4.57 -7.75 -7.72
CA ARG A 78 5.84 -7.97 -8.41
C ARG A 78 6.70 -6.71 -8.37
N PRO A 79 8.04 -6.83 -8.47
CA PRO A 79 8.91 -5.67 -8.54
C PRO A 79 8.54 -4.73 -9.69
N GLY A 80 8.50 -3.43 -9.40
CA GLY A 80 8.28 -2.39 -10.39
C GLY A 80 6.88 -2.33 -11.00
N MET A 81 5.84 -2.75 -10.27
CA MET A 81 4.45 -2.55 -10.73
C MET A 81 4.16 -1.06 -10.93
N ALA A 82 3.51 -0.73 -12.04
CA ALA A 82 3.14 0.64 -12.36
C ALA A 82 1.77 1.00 -11.76
N ALA A 83 1.58 2.27 -11.40
CA ALA A 83 0.33 2.72 -10.76
C ALA A 83 -0.92 2.51 -11.65
N ASN A 84 -0.78 2.56 -12.97
CA ASN A 84 -1.88 2.30 -13.90
C ASN A 84 -2.30 0.83 -13.95
N GLU A 85 -1.35 -0.10 -13.80
CA GLU A 85 -1.64 -1.54 -13.67
C GLU A 85 -2.42 -1.81 -12.38
N LEU A 86 -2.01 -1.16 -11.29
CA LEU A 86 -2.65 -1.30 -9.98
C LEU A 86 -4.05 -0.69 -9.95
N ARG A 87 -4.24 0.49 -10.56
CA ARG A 87 -5.56 1.12 -10.66
C ARG A 87 -6.56 0.23 -11.39
N ALA A 88 -6.14 -0.46 -12.45
CA ALA A 88 -7.00 -1.41 -13.15
C ALA A 88 -7.41 -2.60 -12.27
N ALA A 89 -6.57 -3.00 -11.31
CA ALA A 89 -6.86 -4.09 -10.38
C ALA A 89 -7.81 -3.68 -9.25
N PHE A 90 -7.90 -2.38 -8.89
CA PHE A 90 -8.82 -1.90 -7.85
C PHE A 90 -10.26 -1.66 -8.33
N VAL A 91 -10.46 -1.53 -9.65
CA VAL A 91 -11.77 -1.27 -10.27
C VAL A 91 -12.47 -2.57 -10.70
N GLY A 92 -11.79 -3.71 -10.53
CA GLY A 92 -12.26 -5.05 -10.92
C GLY A 92 -13.27 -5.68 -9.96
#